data_AF-A0A1C7IE81-F1
#
_entry.id   AF-A0A1C7IE81-F1
#
_cell.length_a   1.000
_cell.length_b   1.000
_cell.length_c   1.000
_cell.angle_alpha   90.00
_cell.angle_beta   90.00
_cell.angle_gamma   90.00
#
_symmetry.space_group_name_H-M   'P 1'
#
loop_
_entity.id
_entity.type
_entity.pdbx_description
1 polymer ?
#
loop_
_entity_poly.entity_id
_entity_poly.type
_entity_poly.pdbx_seq_one_letter_code
_entity_poly.pdbx_strand_id
1 'polypeptide(L)'
;MALEGILRVTPEQLIQKADSVSAHVSSVQNHLAAMQEAVGRSGGYWNGDAGDMHRRTYEDKHTVLEEILKRLGEHSTDLKLMAQNYLQMEQEAVEMIQELPSDVIS
;
A
#
# COMPACT_ATOMS: atom_id res chain seq x y z
N MET A 1 -0.60 -10.11 20.03
CA MET A 1 0.52 -9.20 20.32
C MET A 1 -0.11 -7.81 20.38
N ALA A 2 -0.24 -7.24 21.58
CA ALA A 2 -0.87 -5.93 21.75
C ALA A 2 0.04 -4.86 21.13
N LEU A 3 -0.53 -3.95 20.34
CA LEU A 3 0.19 -2.83 19.76
C LEU A 3 0.48 -1.81 20.86
N GLU A 4 1.60 -1.97 21.57
CA GLU A 4 2.14 -0.95 22.47
C GLU A 4 2.77 0.18 21.66
N GLY A 5 1.96 1.16 21.25
CA GLY A 5 2.47 2.36 20.60
C GLY A 5 1.34 3.34 20.33
N ILE A 6 1.42 4.55 20.89
CA ILE A 6 0.46 5.64 20.68
C ILE A 6 0.55 6.09 19.22
N LEU A 7 -0.55 5.97 18.46
CA LEU A 7 -0.65 6.56 17.15
C LEU A 7 -0.57 8.08 17.25
N ARG A 8 0.41 8.68 16.57
CA ARG A 8 0.56 10.15 16.47
C ARG A 8 -0.37 10.79 15.44
N VAL A 9 -1.18 9.98 14.78
CA VAL A 9 -2.10 10.34 13.69
C VAL A 9 -3.45 9.67 13.96
N THR A 10 -4.53 10.24 13.46
CA THR A 10 -5.85 9.62 13.65
C THR A 10 -6.04 8.41 12.71
N PRO A 11 -6.90 7.44 13.06
CA PRO A 11 -7.25 6.34 12.15
C PRO A 11 -7.74 6.81 10.78
N GLU A 12 -8.48 7.92 10.71
CA GLU A 12 -8.96 8.50 9.46
C GLU A 12 -7.82 9.00 8.59
N GLN A 13 -6.82 9.66 9.19
CA GLN A 13 -5.62 10.11 8.50
C GLN A 13 -4.80 8.93 7.94
N LEU A 14 -4.71 7.83 8.70
CA LEU A 14 -4.08 6.59 8.26
C LEU A 14 -4.78 6.00 7.04
N ILE A 15 -6.11 5.85 7.11
CA ILE A 15 -6.93 5.31 6.02
C ILE A 15 -6.80 6.19 4.77
N GLN A 16 -6.93 7.51 4.92
CA GLN A 16 -6.81 8.44 3.80
C GLN A 16 -5.45 8.34 3.10
N LYS A 17 -4.36 8.22 3.87
CA LYS A 17 -3.02 8.09 3.31
C LYS A 17 -2.79 6.73 2.66
N ALA A 18 -3.32 5.66 3.25
CA ALA A 18 -3.30 4.34 2.66
C ALA A 18 -4.03 4.31 1.31
N ASP A 19 -5.24 4.86 1.23
CA ASP A 19 -6.01 4.97 -0.01
C ASP A 19 -5.25 5.76 -1.09
N SER A 20 -4.62 6.87 -0.69
CA SER A 20 -3.78 7.65 -1.60
C SER A 20 -2.61 6.83 -2.13
N VAL A 21 -1.89 6.09 -1.27
CA VAL A 21 -0.80 5.20 -1.69
C VAL A 21 -1.30 4.13 -2.66
N SER A 22 -2.42 3.47 -2.34
CA SER A 22 -3.03 2.47 -3.23
C SER A 22 -3.36 3.04 -4.61
N ALA A 23 -3.95 4.24 -4.67
CA ALA A 23 -4.25 4.90 -5.94
C ALA A 23 -2.98 5.19 -6.77
N HIS A 24 -1.91 5.65 -6.11
CA HIS A 24 -0.63 5.90 -6.78
C HIS A 24 0.02 4.59 -7.28
N VAL A 25 0.01 3.52 -6.48
CA VAL A 25 0.52 2.20 -6.88
C VAL A 25 -0.22 1.70 -8.12
N SER A 26 -1.56 1.73 -8.13
CA SER A 26 -2.35 1.33 -9.29
C SER A 26 -2.04 2.18 -10.52
N SER A 27 -1.86 3.50 -10.35
CA SER A 27 -1.47 4.38 -11.45
C SER A 27 -0.12 3.98 -12.03
N VAL A 28 0.90 3.74 -11.19
CA VAL A 28 2.24 3.35 -11.67
C VAL A 28 2.21 1.99 -12.36
N GLN A 29 1.45 1.02 -11.83
CA GLN A 29 1.26 -0.28 -12.48
C GLN A 29 0.69 -0.14 -13.90
N ASN A 30 -0.30 0.73 -14.09
CA ASN A 30 -0.87 1.00 -15.42
C ASN A 30 0.16 1.62 -16.38
N HIS A 31 1.00 2.53 -15.90
CA HIS A 31 2.07 3.12 -16.71
C HIS A 31 3.13 2.08 -17.09
N LEU A 32 3.50 1.19 -16.16
CA LEU A 32 4.45 0.10 -16.45
C LEU A 32 3.91 -0.88 -17.48
N ALA A 33 2.62 -1.25 -17.39
CA ALA A 33 1.97 -2.10 -18.38
C ALA A 33 1.99 -1.45 -19.77
N ALA A 34 1.67 -0.15 -19.87
CA ALA A 34 1.74 0.59 -21.12
C ALA A 34 3.16 0.67 -21.69
N MET A 35 4.17 0.86 -20.83
CA MET A 35 5.57 0.83 -21.25
C MET A 35 6.00 -0.56 -21.71
N GLN A 36 5.60 -1.63 -21.02
CA GLN A 36 5.90 -3.00 -21.40
C GLN A 36 5.32 -3.33 -22.77
N GLU A 37 4.09 -2.90 -23.05
CA GLU A 37 3.48 -3.05 -24.37
C GLU A 37 4.29 -2.29 -25.44
N ALA A 38 4.63 -1.03 -25.19
CA ALA A 38 5.41 -0.21 -26.12
C ALA A 38 6.80 -0.81 -26.41
N VAL A 39 7.49 -1.29 -25.38
CA VAL A 39 8.78 -1.99 -25.49
C VAL A 39 8.61 -3.30 -26.28
N GLY A 40 7.54 -4.05 -26.04
CA GLY A 40 7.22 -5.26 -26.82
C GLY A 40 7.04 -4.96 -28.31
N ARG A 41 6.27 -3.92 -28.65
CA ARG A 41 6.08 -3.49 -30.05
C ARG A 41 7.38 -3.04 -30.71
N SER A 42 8.38 -2.57 -29.95
CA SER A 42 9.68 -2.16 -30.49
C SER A 42 10.42 -3.29 -31.23
N GLY A 43 10.13 -4.55 -30.89
CA GLY A 43 10.70 -5.70 -31.58
C GLY A 43 10.32 -5.79 -33.06
N GLY A 44 9.20 -5.18 -33.49
CA GLY A 44 8.77 -5.24 -34.89
C GLY A 44 9.61 -4.38 -35.84
N TYR A 45 10.21 -3.29 -35.36
CA TYR A 45 10.93 -2.32 -36.19
C TYR A 45 12.38 -2.09 -35.75
N TRP A 46 12.74 -2.43 -34.51
CA TRP A 46 14.10 -2.35 -33.99
C TRP A 46 14.68 -3.74 -33.74
N ASN A 47 15.20 -4.30 -34.82
CA ASN A 47 15.85 -5.61 -34.87
C ASN A 47 17.37 -5.48 -34.75
N GLY A 48 18.01 -6.40 -34.02
CA GLY A 48 19.46 -6.45 -33.81
C GLY A 48 19.88 -6.31 -32.34
N ASP A 49 21.15 -6.61 -32.08
CA ASP A 49 21.72 -6.79 -30.73
C ASP A 49 21.46 -5.61 -29.78
N ALA A 50 21.49 -4.38 -30.28
CA ALA A 50 21.20 -3.19 -29.47
C ALA A 50 19.73 -3.14 -29.01
N GLY A 51 18.79 -3.48 -29.90
CA GLY A 51 17.36 -3.54 -29.57
C GLY A 51 17.05 -4.66 -28.58
N ASP A 52 17.69 -5.82 -28.77
CA ASP A 52 17.57 -6.95 -27.84
C ASP A 52 18.13 -6.62 -26.45
N MET A 53 19.29 -5.94 -26.40
CA MET A 53 19.89 -5.51 -25.14
C MET A 53 19.02 -4.49 -24.38
N HIS A 54 18.41 -3.53 -25.09
CA HIS A 54 17.47 -2.58 -24.47
C HIS A 54 16.23 -3.28 -23.91
N ARG A 55 15.64 -4.23 -24.65
CA ARG A 55 14.48 -5.00 -24.18
C ARG A 55 14.81 -5.82 -22.93
N ARG A 56 15.95 -6.53 -22.92
CA ARG A 56 16.42 -7.28 -21.74
C ARG A 56 16.65 -6.37 -20.54
N THR A 57 17.30 -5.23 -20.75
CA THR A 57 17.53 -4.24 -19.69
C THR A 57 16.22 -3.71 -19.12
N TYR A 58 15.22 -3.46 -19.96
CA TYR A 58 13.89 -3.05 -19.50
C TYR A 58 13.23 -4.14 -18.65
N GLU A 59 13.28 -5.40 -19.11
CA GLU A 59 12.70 -6.55 -18.42
C GLU A 59 13.32 -6.75 -17.02
N ASP A 60 14.65 -6.65 -16.92
CA ASP A 60 15.37 -6.71 -15.63
C ASP A 60 14.92 -5.60 -14.66
N LYS A 61 14.69 -4.38 -15.16
CA LYS A 61 14.21 -3.25 -14.34
C LYS A 61 12.74 -3.40 -13.99
N HIS A 62 11.94 -3.97 -14.87
CA HIS A 62 10.51 -4.19 -14.66
C HIS A 62 10.27 -5.07 -13.44
N THR A 63 10.97 -6.20 -13.32
CA THR A 63 10.83 -7.11 -12.17
C THR A 63 11.12 -6.42 -10.84
N VAL A 64 12.16 -5.58 -10.77
CA VAL A 64 12.48 -4.83 -9.55
C VAL A 64 11.38 -3.82 -9.21
N LEU A 65 10.82 -3.15 -10.23
CA LEU A 65 9.73 -2.19 -10.03
C LEU A 65 8.44 -2.89 -9.56
N GLU A 66 8.13 -4.07 -10.08
CA GLU A 66 7.00 -4.88 -9.60
C GLU A 66 7.13 -5.25 -8.13
N GLU A 67 8.33 -5.64 -7.68
CA GLU A 67 8.59 -5.93 -6.27
C GLU A 67 8.38 -4.70 -5.37
N ILE A 68 8.90 -3.54 -5.79
CA ILE A 68 8.73 -2.27 -5.06
C ILE A 68 7.24 -1.92 -4.95
N LEU A 69 6.49 -2.04 -6.04
CA LEU A 69 5.05 -1.74 -6.06
C LEU A 69 4.24 -2.71 -5.21
N LYS A 70 4.61 -3.99 -5.20
CA LYS A 70 4.02 -4.98 -4.32
C LYS A 70 4.19 -4.59 -2.85
N ARG A 71 5.41 -4.24 -2.43
CA ARG A 71 5.71 -3.83 -1.05
C ARG A 71 4.98 -2.54 -0.66
N LEU A 72 4.90 -1.57 -1.57
CA LEU A 72 4.10 -0.35 -1.35
C LEU A 72 2.61 -0.66 -1.19
N GLY A 73 2.08 -1.62 -1.96
CA GLY A 73 0.72 -2.12 -1.81
C GLY A 73 0.49 -2.79 -0.45
N GLU A 74 1.42 -3.64 -0.01
CA GLU A 74 1.40 -4.28 1.32
C GLU A 74 1.35 -3.23 2.44
N HIS A 75 2.21 -2.21 2.39
CA HIS A 75 2.20 -1.14 3.39
C HIS A 75 0.88 -0.37 3.44
N SER A 76 0.20 -0.16 2.31
CA SER A 76 -1.15 0.43 2.33
C SER A 76 -2.15 -0.46 3.09
N THR A 77 -2.13 -1.76 2.83
CA THR A 77 -2.96 -2.74 3.57
C THR A 77 -2.63 -2.72 5.07
N ASP A 78 -1.34 -2.70 5.43
CA ASP A 78 -0.90 -2.66 6.82
C ASP A 78 -1.42 -1.41 7.56
N LEU A 79 -1.35 -0.24 6.92
CA LEU A 79 -1.85 1.02 7.51
C LEU A 79 -3.36 0.98 7.76
N LYS A 80 -4.13 0.36 6.85
CA LYS A 80 -5.57 0.16 7.04
C LYS A 80 -5.87 -0.79 8.19
N LEU A 81 -5.12 -1.87 8.30
CA LEU A 81 -5.25 -2.83 9.40
C LEU A 81 -4.92 -2.19 10.75
N MET A 82 -3.86 -1.36 10.81
CA MET A 82 -3.53 -0.59 12.00
C MET A 82 -4.66 0.36 12.42
N ALA A 83 -5.25 1.08 11.46
CA ALA A 83 -6.38 1.97 11.73
C ALA A 83 -7.61 1.21 12.25
N GLN A 84 -7.94 0.07 11.65
CA GLN A 84 -9.07 -0.78 12.09
C GLN A 84 -8.87 -1.31 13.50
N ASN A 85 -7.69 -1.84 13.82
CA ASN A 85 -7.40 -2.35 15.17
C ASN A 85 -7.53 -1.24 16.23
N TYR A 86 -7.10 -0.03 15.89
CA TYR A 86 -7.22 1.12 16.80
C TYR A 86 -8.66 1.52 17.07
N LEU A 87 -9.49 1.61 16.01
CA LEU A 87 -10.92 1.92 16.14
C LEU A 87 -11.64 0.87 16.98
N GLN A 88 -11.31 -0.42 16.78
CA GLN A 88 -11.89 -1.50 17.57
C GLN A 88 -11.51 -1.40 19.05
N MET A 89 -10.22 -1.17 19.34
CA MET A 89 -9.76 -1.00 20.73
C MET A 89 -10.41 0.21 21.42
N GLU A 90 -10.61 1.32 20.69
CA GLU A 90 -11.29 2.50 21.22
C GLU A 90 -12.76 2.19 21.53
N GLN A 91 -13.46 1.49 20.64
CA GLN A 91 -14.82 1.05 20.88
C GLN A 91 -14.93 0.15 22.11
N GLU A 92 -14.07 -0.87 22.23
CA GLU A 92 -14.02 -1.78 23.38
C GLU A 92 -13.74 -1.01 24.69
N ALA A 93 -12.86 -0.01 24.66
CA ALA A 93 -12.59 0.84 25.81
C ALA A 93 -13.81 1.69 26.22
N VAL A 94 -14.53 2.25 25.25
CA VAL A 94 -15.77 3.01 25.50
C VAL A 94 -16.86 2.12 26.08
N GLU A 95 -17.04 0.92 25.54
CA GLU A 95 -18.00 -0.08 26.04
C GLU A 95 -17.67 -0.48 27.49
N MET A 96 -16.41 -0.78 27.78
CA MET A 96 -15.97 -1.05 29.17
C MET A 96 -16.25 0.12 30.12
N ILE A 97 -16.02 1.37 29.70
CA ILE A 97 -16.30 2.55 30.52
C ILE A 97 -17.81 2.71 30.77
N GLN A 98 -18.65 2.39 29.77
CA GLN A 98 -20.11 2.45 29.90
C GLN A 98 -20.68 1.33 30.78
N GLU A 99 -20.01 0.17 30.83
CA GLU A 99 -20.35 -0.94 31.72
C GLU A 99 -19.91 -0.72 33.17
N LEU A 100 -18.99 0.22 33.43
CA LEU A 100 -18.64 0.58 34.80
C LEU A 100 -19.85 1.23 35.49
N PRO A 101 -20.38 0.64 36.58
CA PRO A 101 -21.52 1.20 37.29
C PRO A 101 -21.19 2.60 37.79
N SER A 102 -22.09 3.56 37.58
CA SER A 102 -21.92 4.97 38.00
C SER A 102 -21.90 5.17 39.52
N ASP A 103 -21.86 4.09 40.30
CA ASP A 103 -22.17 4.03 41.73
C ASP A 103 -20.92 3.97 42.64
N VAL A 104 -19.72 4.19 42.07
CA VAL A 104 -18.46 4.23 42.84
C VAL A 104 -17.99 5.63 43.22
N ILE A 105 -18.75 6.68 42.86
CA ILE A 105 -18.55 8.04 43.37
C ILE A 105 -19.72 8.40 44.28
N SER A 106 -19.66 7.95 45.53
CA SER A 106 -20.47 8.45 46.65
C SER A 106 -19.57 8.97 47.77
#